data_AF-A0A2M7S5H6-F1
#
_entry.id   AF-A0A2M7S5H6-F1
#
_cell.length_a   1.000
_cell.length_b   1.000
_cell.length_c   1.000
_cell.angle_alpha   90.00
_cell.angle_beta   90.00
_cell.angle_gamma   90.00
#
_symmetry.space_group_name_H-M   'P 1'
#
loop_
_entity.id
_entity.type
_entity.pdbx_description
1 polymer ?
#
loop_
_entity_poly.entity_id
_entity_poly.type
_entity_poly.pdbx_seq_one_letter_code
_entity_poly.pdbx_strand_id
1 'polypeptide(L)'
;MSTRQKKLLGQYCIFFGLAALTLLIYRWQPGKAISIWKTSGNYFFEMLGILPSILILLGLMDAWVPKKIIERLLGKDSGISGIGVAILAGTAAAGPLYVAFPVAASLLKKGARISNVAIFLCSWAAIKIPMVMFEIKFLGWQFTGLRLLLTVPSAIFIGLIMEKALTPKAAH
;
A
#
# COMPACT_ATOMS: atom_id res chain seq x y z
N MET A 1 -7.88 -27.77 22.67
CA MET A 1 -6.85 -26.74 22.38
C MET A 1 -7.47 -25.68 21.47
N SER A 2 -7.73 -24.48 21.99
CA SER A 2 -8.59 -23.50 21.31
C SER A 2 -7.94 -23.00 20.01
N THR A 3 -8.75 -22.72 18.99
CA THR A 3 -8.36 -22.36 17.61
C THR A 3 -7.36 -21.19 17.55
N ARG A 4 -7.29 -20.36 18.59
CA ARG A 4 -6.34 -19.25 18.75
C ARG A 4 -4.92 -19.71 19.09
N GLN A 5 -4.76 -20.78 19.89
CA GLN A 5 -3.44 -21.31 20.29
C GLN A 5 -2.71 -22.01 19.14
N LYS A 6 -3.42 -22.75 18.28
CA LYS A 6 -2.82 -23.37 17.07
C LYS A 6 -2.33 -22.31 16.08
N LYS A 7 -3.06 -21.20 15.94
CA LYS A 7 -2.68 -20.08 15.05
C LYS A 7 -1.43 -19.35 15.55
N LEU A 8 -1.32 -19.18 16.88
CA LEU A 8 -0.12 -18.66 17.53
C LEU A 8 1.07 -19.60 17.35
N LEU A 9 0.93 -20.91 17.64
CA LEU A 9 2.01 -21.90 17.45
C LEU A 9 2.54 -21.92 16.00
N GLY A 10 1.65 -21.84 15.01
CA GLY A 10 2.04 -21.78 13.59
C GLY A 10 2.88 -20.54 13.25
N GLN A 11 2.59 -19.39 13.87
CA GLN A 11 3.38 -18.17 13.69
C GLN A 11 4.77 -18.28 14.34
N TYR A 12 4.86 -18.89 15.52
CA TYR A 12 6.15 -19.14 16.17
C TYR A 12 7.01 -20.15 15.40
N CYS A 13 6.41 -21.19 14.80
CA CYS A 13 7.15 -22.13 13.95
C CYS A 13 7.85 -21.46 12.77
N ILE A 14 7.27 -20.41 12.18
CA ILE A 14 7.90 -19.65 11.08
C ILE A 14 9.13 -18.90 11.60
N PHE A 15 9.02 -18.25 12.77
CA PHE A 15 10.15 -17.56 13.41
C PHE A 15 11.28 -18.52 13.80
N PHE A 16 10.94 -19.65 14.42
CA PHE A 16 11.92 -20.68 14.79
C PHE A 16 12.55 -21.34 13.56
N GLY A 17 11.77 -21.54 12.48
CA GLY A 17 12.29 -22.06 11.20
C GLY A 17 13.29 -21.09 10.55
N LEU A 18 12.99 -19.80 10.52
CA LEU A 18 13.91 -18.75 10.05
C LEU A 18 15.18 -18.65 10.91
N ALA A 19 15.04 -18.77 12.24
CA ALA A 19 16.18 -18.79 13.15
C ALA A 19 17.08 -20.03 12.94
N ALA A 20 16.48 -21.22 12.74
CA ALA A 20 17.22 -22.43 12.42
C ALA A 20 17.93 -22.34 11.05
N LEU A 21 17.27 -21.76 10.06
CA LEU A 21 17.84 -21.54 8.72
C LEU A 21 19.05 -20.58 8.76
N THR A 22 18.96 -19.49 9.53
CA THR A 22 20.08 -18.55 9.70
C THR A 22 21.25 -19.16 10.46
N LEU A 23 21.00 -20.03 11.46
CA LEU A 23 22.02 -20.82 12.14
C LEU A 23 22.71 -21.84 11.20
N LEU A 24 21.95 -22.48 10.32
CA LEU A 24 22.48 -23.37 9.28
C LEU A 24 23.37 -22.61 8.28
N ILE A 25 22.94 -21.42 7.85
CA ILE A 25 23.74 -20.55 6.96
C ILE A 25 25.00 -20.06 7.67
N TYR A 26 24.92 -19.74 8.96
CA TYR A 26 26.09 -19.35 9.78
C TYR A 26 27.17 -20.43 9.81
N ARG A 27 26.77 -21.71 9.81
CA ARG A 27 27.71 -22.85 9.81
C ARG A 27 28.52 -22.95 8.51
N TRP A 28 27.96 -22.54 7.36
CA TRP A 28 28.59 -22.69 6.05
C TRP A 28 29.22 -21.39 5.53
N GLN A 29 28.62 -20.23 5.83
CA GLN A 29 29.09 -18.91 5.37
C GLN A 29 28.86 -17.84 6.46
N PRO A 30 29.74 -17.76 7.48
CA PRO A 30 29.55 -16.88 8.64
C PRO A 30 29.44 -15.39 8.26
N GLY A 31 30.17 -14.96 7.21
CA GLY A 31 30.09 -13.59 6.71
C GLY A 31 28.72 -13.19 6.13
N LYS A 32 28.01 -14.12 5.49
CA LYS A 32 26.65 -13.85 4.97
C LYS A 32 25.59 -13.87 6.06
N ALA A 33 25.76 -14.71 7.09
CA ALA A 33 24.86 -14.71 8.23
C ALA A 33 24.91 -13.38 8.99
N ILE A 34 26.10 -12.83 9.24
CA ILE A 34 26.26 -11.52 9.90
C ILE A 34 25.66 -10.38 9.05
N SER A 35 25.83 -10.43 7.72
CA SER A 35 25.24 -9.42 6.84
C SER A 35 23.71 -9.48 6.81
N ILE A 36 23.10 -10.67 6.94
CA ILE A 36 21.64 -10.82 7.08
C ILE A 36 21.16 -10.10 8.34
N TRP A 37 21.76 -10.37 9.51
CA TRP A 37 21.37 -9.72 10.77
C TRP A 37 21.55 -8.20 10.71
N LYS A 38 22.67 -7.72 10.16
CA LYS A 38 22.94 -6.28 10.03
C LYS A 38 21.97 -5.60 9.07
N THR A 39 21.66 -6.24 7.94
CA THR A 39 20.72 -5.71 6.95
C THR A 39 19.30 -5.69 7.50
N SER A 40 18.85 -6.76 8.16
CA SER A 40 17.56 -6.81 8.83
C SER A 40 17.43 -5.76 9.93
N GLY A 41 18.48 -5.56 10.74
CA GLY A 41 18.53 -4.50 11.75
C GLY A 41 18.43 -3.11 11.13
N ASN A 42 19.19 -2.85 10.06
CA ASN A 42 19.13 -1.57 9.34
C ASN A 42 17.73 -1.29 8.79
N TYR A 43 17.10 -2.26 8.12
CA TYR A 43 15.72 -2.11 7.64
C TYR A 43 14.75 -1.84 8.79
N PHE A 44 14.91 -2.52 9.93
CA PHE A 44 14.05 -2.30 11.08
C PHE A 44 14.16 -0.87 11.63
N PHE A 45 15.39 -0.36 11.79
CA PHE A 45 15.61 1.02 12.23
C PHE A 45 15.17 2.04 11.18
N GLU A 46 15.33 1.75 9.89
CA GLU A 46 14.84 2.59 8.80
C GLU A 46 13.30 2.70 8.84
N MET A 47 12.59 1.57 8.99
CA MET A 47 11.12 1.58 9.15
C MET A 47 10.69 2.36 10.40
N LEU A 48 11.39 2.19 11.53
CA LEU A 48 11.13 2.97 12.75
C LEU A 48 11.36 4.46 12.56
N GLY A 49 12.42 4.86 11.84
CA GLY A 49 12.73 6.26 11.56
C GLY A 49 11.70 6.94 10.65
N ILE A 50 11.03 6.18 9.78
CA ILE A 50 10.03 6.71 8.85
C ILE A 50 8.66 6.86 9.52
N LEU A 51 8.34 6.07 10.55
CA LEU A 51 7.06 6.11 11.27
C LEU A 51 6.69 7.51 11.81
N PRO A 52 7.56 8.24 12.53
CA PRO A 52 7.27 9.61 12.99
C PRO A 52 6.89 10.53 11.84
N SER A 53 7.64 10.48 10.74
CA SER A 53 7.38 11.31 9.55
C SER A 53 6.01 11.00 8.94
N ILE A 54 5.62 9.73 8.86
CA ILE A 54 4.29 9.34 8.37
C ILE A 54 3.17 9.84 9.29
N LEU A 55 3.35 9.73 10.62
CA LEU A 55 2.36 10.19 11.58
C LEU A 55 2.17 11.71 11.52
N ILE A 56 3.25 12.46 11.35
CA ILE A 56 3.21 13.91 11.13
C ILE A 56 2.47 14.22 9.82
N LEU A 57 2.82 13.53 8.73
CA LEU A 57 2.16 13.70 7.43
C LEU A 57 0.66 13.39 7.51
N LEU A 58 0.29 12.34 8.25
CA LEU A 58 -1.09 11.97 8.51
C LEU A 58 -1.83 13.08 9.25
N GLY A 59 -1.24 13.61 10.34
CA GLY A 59 -1.83 14.70 11.11
C GLY A 59 -1.98 15.99 10.29
N LEU A 60 -0.97 16.32 9.49
CA LEU A 60 -1.01 17.45 8.56
C LEU A 60 -2.12 17.27 7.53
N MET A 61 -2.22 16.11 6.89
CA MET A 61 -3.29 15.85 5.93
C MET A 61 -4.67 15.87 6.60
N ASP A 62 -4.76 15.39 7.85
CA ASP A 62 -6.00 15.40 8.60
C ASP A 62 -6.48 16.83 8.90
N ALA A 63 -5.55 17.72 9.26
CA ALA A 63 -5.83 19.14 9.51
C ALA A 63 -6.02 19.96 8.22
N TRP A 64 -5.24 19.68 7.17
CA TRP A 64 -5.10 20.57 6.01
C TRP A 64 -6.12 20.29 4.91
N VAL A 65 -6.59 19.06 4.77
CA VAL A 65 -7.60 18.71 3.75
C VAL A 65 -9.00 18.69 4.38
N PRO A 66 -9.89 19.65 4.08
CA PRO A 66 -11.23 19.69 4.63
C PRO A 66 -12.03 18.45 4.22
N LYS A 67 -12.80 17.91 5.16
CA LYS A 67 -13.72 16.78 4.92
C LYS A 67 -14.63 17.01 3.71
N LYS A 68 -15.17 18.23 3.56
CA LYS A 68 -16.04 18.63 2.43
C LYS A 68 -15.39 18.47 1.06
N ILE A 69 -14.07 18.67 0.96
CA ILE A 69 -13.33 18.48 -0.31
C ILE A 69 -13.25 16.99 -0.64
N ILE A 70 -12.94 16.16 0.36
CA ILE A 70 -12.84 14.71 0.18
C ILE A 70 -14.20 14.11 -0.15
N GLU A 71 -15.28 14.51 0.53
CA GLU A 71 -16.63 14.04 0.21
C GLU A 71 -17.04 14.43 -1.21
N ARG A 72 -16.72 15.65 -1.66
CA ARG A 72 -17.03 16.11 -3.02
C ARG A 72 -16.23 15.40 -4.10
N LEU A 73 -14.92 15.22 -3.89
CA LEU A 73 -14.01 14.70 -4.93
C LEU A 73 -13.85 13.18 -4.91
N LEU A 74 -13.92 12.57 -3.73
CA LEU A 74 -13.65 11.15 -3.52
C LEU A 74 -14.82 10.42 -2.84
N GLY A 75 -15.87 11.12 -2.40
CA GLY A 75 -17.02 10.52 -1.72
C GLY A 75 -17.98 9.81 -2.66
N LYS A 76 -19.14 9.41 -2.13
CA LYS A 76 -20.15 8.63 -2.90
C LYS A 76 -20.72 9.43 -4.08
N ASP A 77 -20.85 10.74 -3.93
CA ASP A 77 -21.40 11.64 -4.94
C ASP A 77 -20.41 12.02 -6.05
N SER A 78 -19.13 11.64 -5.94
CA SER A 78 -18.11 11.97 -6.93
C SER A 78 -18.33 11.30 -8.29
N GLY A 79 -19.13 10.21 -8.32
CA GLY A 79 -19.34 9.41 -9.53
C GLY A 79 -18.03 9.00 -10.21
N ILE A 80 -17.99 9.10 -11.54
CA ILE A 80 -16.82 8.75 -12.36
C ILE A 80 -15.67 9.75 -12.16
N SER A 81 -15.97 11.01 -11.81
CA SER A 81 -14.93 12.04 -11.62
C SER A 81 -13.97 11.69 -10.47
N GLY A 82 -14.45 11.00 -9.43
CA GLY A 82 -13.62 10.58 -8.31
C GLY A 82 -12.60 9.49 -8.65
N ILE A 83 -12.86 8.68 -9.68
CA ILE A 83 -11.88 7.70 -10.19
C ILE A 83 -10.66 8.42 -10.76
N GLY A 84 -10.88 9.45 -11.57
CA GLY A 84 -9.81 10.26 -12.14
C GLY A 84 -9.00 10.95 -11.05
N VAL A 85 -9.66 11.55 -10.06
CA VAL A 85 -8.99 12.20 -8.92
C VAL A 85 -8.17 11.18 -8.11
N ALA A 86 -8.70 9.99 -7.86
CA ALA A 86 -8.00 8.93 -7.13
C ALA A 86 -6.73 8.47 -7.86
N ILE A 87 -6.79 8.28 -9.18
CA ILE A 87 -5.63 7.90 -9.99
C ILE A 87 -4.59 9.02 -10.00
N LEU A 88 -5.01 10.27 -10.22
CA LEU A 88 -4.08 11.40 -10.23
C LEU A 88 -3.42 11.60 -8.87
N ALA A 89 -4.18 11.53 -7.79
CA ALA A 89 -3.66 11.64 -6.42
C ALA A 89 -2.69 10.50 -6.09
N GLY A 90 -3.00 9.26 -6.49
CA GLY A 90 -2.12 8.10 -6.27
C GLY A 90 -0.84 8.17 -7.10
N THR A 91 -0.94 8.62 -8.35
CA THR A 91 0.19 8.78 -9.29
C THR A 91 1.15 9.87 -8.86
N ALA A 92 0.62 11.00 -8.36
CA ALA A 92 1.40 12.13 -7.87
C ALA A 92 2.06 11.84 -6.51
N ALA A 93 1.60 10.82 -5.79
CA ALA A 93 2.10 10.50 -4.48
C ALA A 93 3.51 9.87 -4.55
N ALA A 94 4.42 10.43 -3.76
CA ALA A 94 5.79 9.96 -3.67
C ALA A 94 6.01 9.12 -2.40
N GLY A 95 6.92 8.16 -2.51
CA GLY A 95 7.38 7.37 -1.38
C GLY A 95 6.87 5.93 -1.34
N PRO A 96 7.24 5.20 -0.26
CA PRO A 96 6.91 3.80 -0.09
C PRO A 96 5.41 3.56 0.07
N LEU A 97 4.93 2.37 -0.32
CA LEU A 97 3.50 2.04 -0.29
C LEU A 97 2.91 2.08 1.13
N TYR A 98 3.72 1.76 2.16
CA TYR A 98 3.22 1.75 3.53
C TYR A 98 2.81 3.14 4.05
N VAL A 99 3.34 4.23 3.45
CA VAL A 99 2.93 5.61 3.73
C VAL A 99 1.50 5.89 3.24
N ALA A 100 1.06 5.18 2.19
CA ALA A 100 -0.26 5.36 1.60
C ALA A 100 -1.39 4.82 2.49
N PHE A 101 -1.12 3.84 3.36
CA PHE A 101 -2.17 3.23 4.19
C PHE A 101 -2.75 4.19 5.24
N PRO A 102 -1.95 4.95 6.00
CA PRO A 102 -2.49 5.97 6.90
C PRO A 102 -3.29 7.04 6.17
N VAL A 103 -2.80 7.49 5.00
CA VAL A 103 -3.51 8.44 4.13
C VAL A 103 -4.87 7.86 3.71
N ALA A 104 -4.90 6.64 3.21
CA ALA A 104 -6.12 5.93 2.85
C ALA A 104 -7.08 5.80 4.05
N ALA A 105 -6.57 5.53 5.25
CA ALA A 105 -7.38 5.46 6.46
C ALA A 105 -8.03 6.81 6.81
N SER A 106 -7.31 7.92 6.70
CA SER A 106 -7.90 9.26 6.93
C SER A 106 -8.88 9.66 5.83
N LEU A 107 -8.61 9.33 4.55
CA LEU A 107 -9.58 9.52 3.46
C LEU A 107 -10.91 8.80 3.73
N LEU A 108 -10.85 7.53 4.15
CA LEU A 108 -12.03 6.75 4.53
C LEU A 108 -12.78 7.38 5.72
N LYS A 109 -12.06 7.80 6.77
CA LYS A 109 -12.67 8.50 7.93
C LYS A 109 -13.38 9.79 7.53
N LYS A 110 -12.91 10.46 6.48
CA LYS A 110 -13.49 11.69 5.93
C LYS A 110 -14.59 11.43 4.89
N GLY A 111 -15.04 10.20 4.70
CA GLY A 111 -16.18 9.89 3.84
C GLY A 111 -15.83 9.57 2.38
N ALA A 112 -14.54 9.34 2.07
CA ALA A 112 -14.17 8.82 0.76
C ALA A 112 -14.79 7.45 0.50
N ARG A 113 -15.20 7.22 -0.75
CA ARG A 113 -15.74 5.97 -1.24
C ARG A 113 -14.66 4.88 -1.23
N ILE A 114 -15.01 3.66 -0.80
CA ILE A 114 -14.07 2.53 -0.69
C ILE A 114 -13.40 2.24 -2.04
N SER A 115 -14.15 2.31 -3.15
CA SER A 115 -13.60 2.11 -4.50
C SER A 115 -12.55 3.15 -4.85
N ASN A 116 -12.82 4.44 -4.62
CA ASN A 116 -11.87 5.51 -4.91
C ASN A 116 -10.59 5.37 -4.07
N VAL A 117 -10.70 4.97 -2.80
CA VAL A 117 -9.52 4.73 -1.94
C VAL A 117 -8.72 3.51 -2.41
N ALA A 118 -9.39 2.44 -2.83
CA ALA A 118 -8.72 1.28 -3.41
C ALA A 118 -7.99 1.61 -4.72
N ILE A 119 -8.65 2.37 -5.61
CA ILE A 119 -8.05 2.85 -6.87
C ILE A 119 -6.83 3.73 -6.60
N PHE A 120 -6.93 4.62 -5.61
CA PHE A 120 -5.81 5.45 -5.15
C PHE A 120 -4.62 4.59 -4.70
N LEU A 121 -4.85 3.56 -3.88
CA LEU A 121 -3.79 2.66 -3.42
C LEU A 121 -3.17 1.86 -4.58
N CYS A 122 -3.99 1.34 -5.50
CA CYS A 122 -3.52 0.65 -6.70
C CYS A 122 -2.68 1.58 -7.60
N SER A 123 -3.12 2.83 -7.78
CA SER A 123 -2.40 3.83 -8.56
C SER A 123 -1.07 4.21 -7.90
N TRP A 124 -1.05 4.42 -6.57
CA TRP A 124 0.18 4.64 -5.82
C TRP A 124 1.15 3.47 -6.00
N ALA A 125 0.65 2.23 -5.96
CA ALA A 125 1.49 1.05 -6.10
C ALA A 125 2.08 0.90 -7.53
N ALA A 126 1.31 1.20 -8.57
CA ALA A 126 1.63 0.77 -9.93
C ALA A 126 1.95 1.89 -10.94
N ILE A 127 1.56 3.14 -10.67
CA ILE A 127 1.58 4.25 -11.65
C ILE A 127 2.35 5.43 -11.07
N LYS A 128 3.56 5.22 -10.54
CA LYS A 128 4.38 6.35 -10.06
C LYS A 128 5.04 7.04 -11.25
N ILE A 129 5.03 8.37 -11.27
CA ILE A 129 5.65 9.16 -12.35
C ILE A 129 7.12 8.75 -12.60
N PRO A 130 7.99 8.66 -11.56
CA PRO A 130 9.37 8.24 -11.79
C PRO A 130 9.47 6.82 -12.34
N MET A 131 8.62 5.90 -11.86
CA MET A 131 8.60 4.51 -12.31
C MET A 131 8.22 4.42 -13.79
N VAL A 132 7.17 5.13 -14.21
CA VAL A 132 6.71 5.16 -15.61
C VAL A 132 7.80 5.78 -16.50
N MET A 133 8.47 6.85 -16.06
CA MET A 133 9.59 7.43 -16.80
C MET A 133 10.76 6.45 -16.96
N PHE A 134 11.13 5.75 -15.89
CA PHE A 134 12.15 4.71 -15.96
C PHE A 134 11.75 3.56 -16.88
N GLU A 135 10.49 3.14 -16.81
CA GLU A 135 9.95 2.07 -17.64
C GLU A 135 10.01 2.43 -19.14
N ILE A 136 9.62 3.65 -19.51
CA ILE A 136 9.73 4.13 -20.90
C ILE A 136 11.18 4.11 -21.37
N LYS A 137 12.11 4.52 -20.50
CA LYS A 137 13.54 4.58 -20.85
C LYS A 137 14.16 3.20 -21.07
N PHE A 138 13.76 2.20 -20.29
CA PHE A 138 14.38 0.87 -20.32
C PHE A 138 13.62 -0.15 -21.18
N LEU A 139 12.29 -0.10 -21.21
CA LEU A 139 11.42 -1.07 -21.91
C LEU A 139 10.68 -0.47 -23.11
N GLY A 140 10.72 0.86 -23.27
CA GLY A 140 10.08 1.55 -24.38
C GLY A 140 8.62 1.92 -24.13
N TRP A 141 8.12 2.81 -24.99
CA TRP A 141 6.76 3.37 -24.88
C TRP A 141 5.66 2.33 -25.17
N GLN A 142 5.89 1.40 -26.09
CA GLN A 142 4.90 0.37 -26.45
C GLN A 142 4.58 -0.55 -25.26
N PHE A 143 5.61 -1.02 -24.56
CA PHE A 143 5.45 -1.83 -23.36
C PHE A 143 4.75 -1.05 -22.24
N THR A 144 5.23 0.16 -21.97
CA THR A 144 4.67 1.00 -20.91
C THR A 144 3.21 1.33 -21.15
N GLY A 145 2.84 1.67 -22.39
CA GLY A 145 1.47 1.95 -22.78
C GLY A 145 0.55 0.74 -22.58
N LEU A 146 0.99 -0.45 -23.01
CA LEU A 146 0.23 -1.68 -22.79
C LEU A 146 0.07 -2.00 -21.30
N ARG A 147 1.14 -1.88 -20.51
CA ARG A 147 1.08 -2.10 -19.06
C ARG A 147 0.10 -1.16 -18.38
N LEU A 148 0.14 0.13 -18.70
CA LEU A 148 -0.77 1.13 -18.14
C LEU A 148 -2.22 0.86 -18.57
N LEU A 149 -2.43 0.50 -19.83
CA LEU A 149 -3.74 0.14 -20.37
C LEU A 149 -4.33 -1.08 -19.67
N LEU A 150 -3.51 -2.04 -19.23
CA LEU A 150 -4.00 -3.18 -18.44
C LEU A 150 -4.17 -2.83 -16.95
N THR A 151 -3.29 -1.99 -16.42
CA THR A 151 -3.23 -1.65 -14.99
C THR A 151 -4.38 -0.74 -14.56
N VAL A 152 -4.67 0.31 -15.33
CA VAL A 152 -5.70 1.31 -14.95
C VAL A 152 -7.10 0.66 -14.87
N PRO A 153 -7.58 -0.08 -15.87
CA PRO A 153 -8.86 -0.78 -15.78
C PRO A 153 -8.88 -1.83 -14.68
N SER A 154 -7.77 -2.56 -14.48
CA SER A 154 -7.66 -3.54 -13.39
C SER A 154 -7.80 -2.87 -12.02
N ALA A 155 -7.16 -1.71 -11.81
CA ALA A 155 -7.30 -0.96 -10.56
C ALA A 155 -8.75 -0.52 -10.31
N ILE A 156 -9.44 -0.03 -11.36
CA ILE A 156 -10.86 0.33 -11.29
C ILE A 156 -11.71 -0.90 -10.93
N PHE A 157 -11.47 -2.03 -11.60
CA PHE A 157 -12.19 -3.27 -11.36
C PHE A 157 -12.01 -3.77 -9.92
N ILE A 158 -10.78 -3.75 -9.41
CA ILE A 158 -10.48 -4.08 -8.01
C ILE A 158 -11.21 -3.14 -7.05
N GLY A 159 -11.20 -1.82 -7.32
CA GLY A 159 -11.90 -0.85 -6.49
C GLY A 159 -13.40 -1.10 -6.42
N LEU A 160 -14.03 -1.42 -7.55
CA LEU A 160 -15.45 -1.76 -7.60
C LEU A 160 -15.77 -3.07 -6.86
N ILE A 161 -14.92 -4.08 -6.99
CA ILE A 161 -15.06 -5.35 -6.24
C ILE A 161 -14.93 -5.08 -4.74
N MET A 162 -13.90 -4.35 -4.32
CA MET A 162 -13.66 -4.03 -2.91
C MET A 162 -14.85 -3.30 -2.32
N GLU A 163 -15.41 -2.34 -3.05
CA GLU A 163 -16.60 -1.64 -2.58
C GLU A 163 -17.80 -2.58 -2.41
N LYS A 164 -18.06 -3.46 -3.38
CA LYS A 164 -19.15 -4.45 -3.24
C LYS A 164 -18.92 -5.44 -2.10
N ALA A 165 -17.67 -5.82 -1.84
CA ALA A 165 -17.32 -6.79 -0.81
C ALA A 165 -17.32 -6.20 0.61
N LEU A 166 -16.91 -4.93 0.75
CA LEU A 166 -16.70 -4.27 2.04
C LEU A 166 -17.82 -3.31 2.44
N THR A 167 -18.66 -2.88 1.50
CA THR A 167 -19.86 -2.13 1.87
C THR A 167 -20.81 -3.09 2.59
N PRO A 168 -21.17 -2.85 3.86
CA PRO A 168 -22.13 -3.69 4.54
C PRO A 168 -23.41 -3.73 3.72
N LYS A 169 -23.93 -4.92 3.50
CA LYS A 169 -25.26 -5.15 2.90
C LYS A 169 -26.29 -4.60 3.89
N ALA A 170 -26.48 -3.28 3.91
CA ALA A 170 -27.49 -2.63 4.72
C ALA A 170 -28.85 -2.99 4.12
N ALA A 171 -29.54 -3.90 4.82
CA ALA A 171 -30.99 -4.07 4.90
C ALA A 171 -31.78 -3.64 3.66
N HIS A 172 -32.09 -4.62 2.82
CA HIS A 172 -33.45 -4.76 2.33
C HIS A 172 -34.05 -5.99 3.00
#